data_AF-A0A7W0KP33-F1
#
_entry.id   AF-A0A7W0KP33-F1
#
_cell.length_a   1.000
_cell.length_b   1.000
_cell.length_c   1.000
_cell.angle_alpha   90.00
_cell.angle_beta   90.00
_cell.angle_gamma   90.00
#
_symmetry.space_group_name_H-M   'P 1'
#
loop_
_entity.id
_entity.type
_entity.pdbx_description
1 polymer ?
#
loop_
_entity_poly.entity_id
_entity_poly.type
_entity_poly.pdbx_seq_one_letter_code
_entity_poly.pdbx_strand_id
1 'polypeptide(L)'
;MRPLAPEGVRSLLLVGAAIVILVTEMGWRRLALPQNRRQVPVWIVRDGSRGGALQFGYELGTGLRTYVPSSFPHLALVAVLLQASWAQGLVAGMAFGSGRAAMTLARHYHGDTDEWDRGLVRHRRPVRVLLGVSAAVAVYTLVRAPLGLI
;
A
#
# COMPACT_ATOMS: atom_id res chain seq x y z
N MET A 1 21.14 -11.16 5.64
CA MET A 1 20.77 -11.18 4.21
C MET A 1 21.74 -10.28 3.47
N ARG A 2 22.32 -10.71 2.33
CA ARG A 2 23.22 -9.86 1.54
C ARG A 2 22.41 -8.75 0.85
N PRO A 3 22.85 -7.48 0.85
CA PRO A 3 22.17 -6.42 0.11
C PRO A 3 22.11 -6.76 -1.38
N LEU A 4 20.95 -6.60 -2.02
CA LEU A 4 20.75 -6.86 -3.46
C LEU A 4 21.59 -5.95 -4.36
N ALA A 5 22.03 -4.79 -3.85
CA ALA A 5 22.83 -3.81 -4.57
C ALA A 5 23.61 -2.90 -3.58
N PRO A 6 24.63 -2.16 -4.04
CA PRO A 6 25.30 -1.14 -3.25
C PRO A 6 24.32 -0.09 -2.72
N GLU A 7 24.64 0.52 -1.56
CA GLU A 7 23.78 1.49 -0.88
C GLU A 7 23.34 2.65 -1.77
N GLY A 8 24.27 3.28 -2.50
CA GLY A 8 23.95 4.38 -3.41
C GLY A 8 22.94 3.97 -4.49
N VAL A 9 23.03 2.74 -5.00
CA VAL A 9 22.10 2.21 -6.00
C VAL A 9 20.72 1.99 -5.39
N ARG A 10 20.64 1.43 -4.18
CA ARG A 10 19.36 1.22 -3.48
C ARG A 10 18.66 2.54 -3.18
N SER A 11 19.39 3.53 -2.68
CA SER A 11 18.85 4.87 -2.40
C SER A 11 18.40 5.57 -3.69
N LEU A 12 19.16 5.46 -4.78
CA LEU A 12 18.77 6.01 -6.08
C LEU A 12 17.48 5.36 -6.61
N LEU A 13 17.38 4.03 -6.54
CA LEU A 13 16.18 3.29 -6.95
C LEU A 13 14.96 3.66 -6.11
N LEU A 14 15.12 3.81 -4.80
CA LEU A 14 14.04 4.20 -3.89
C LEU A 14 13.55 5.62 -4.16
N VAL A 15 14.45 6.58 -4.31
CA VAL A 15 14.11 7.98 -4.65
C VAL A 15 13.45 8.05 -6.02
N GLY A 16 13.99 7.35 -7.02
CA GLY A 16 13.39 7.27 -8.35
C GLY A 16 11.97 6.72 -8.31
N ALA A 17 11.75 5.62 -7.60
CA ALA A 17 10.42 5.05 -7.40
C ALA A 17 9.46 6.02 -6.69
N ALA A 18 9.95 6.74 -5.67
CA ALA A 18 9.16 7.74 -4.94
C ALA A 18 8.70 8.88 -5.86
N ILE A 19 9.61 9.43 -6.67
CA ILE A 19 9.28 10.48 -7.64
C ILE A 19 8.21 9.99 -8.63
N VAL A 20 8.42 8.81 -9.21
CA VAL A 20 7.49 8.21 -10.18
C VAL A 20 6.10 8.05 -9.55
N ILE A 21 6.02 7.48 -8.35
CA ILE A 21 4.76 7.22 -7.66
C ILE A 21 4.06 8.54 -7.28
N LEU A 22 4.76 9.51 -6.71
CA LEU A 22 4.20 10.81 -6.37
C LEU A 22 3.64 11.53 -7.61
N VAL A 23 4.37 11.51 -8.73
CA VAL A 23 3.90 12.08 -10.01
C VAL A 23 2.63 11.39 -10.50
N THR A 24 2.55 10.07 -10.40
CA THR A 24 1.33 9.34 -10.79
C THR A 24 0.14 9.62 -9.87
N GLU A 25 0.38 9.74 -8.57
CA GLU A 25 -0.65 10.07 -7.57
C GLU A 25 -1.23 11.47 -7.74
N MET A 26 -0.42 12.41 -8.24
CA MET A 26 -0.87 13.75 -8.61
C MET A 26 -1.73 13.77 -9.87
N GLY A 27 -1.84 12.65 -10.60
CA GLY A 27 -2.70 12.51 -11.78
C GLY A 27 -2.04 12.98 -13.07
N TRP A 28 -0.73 13.27 -13.06
CA TRP A 28 -0.01 13.73 -14.25
C TRP A 28 0.23 12.61 -15.27
N ARG A 29 0.35 11.35 -14.83
CA ARG A 29 0.43 10.17 -15.70
C ARG A 29 -0.27 8.97 -15.06
N ARG A 30 -1.02 8.19 -15.86
CA ARG A 30 -1.55 6.90 -15.43
C ARG A 30 -0.52 5.81 -15.74
N LEU A 31 0.19 5.32 -14.72
CA LEU A 31 0.98 4.10 -14.88
C LEU A 31 0.03 2.90 -14.82
N ALA A 32 0.09 2.06 -15.84
CA ALA A 32 -0.48 0.73 -15.78
C ALA A 32 0.44 -0.13 -14.91
N LEU A 33 0.28 -0.04 -13.59
CA LEU A 33 0.95 -0.95 -12.67
C LEU A 33 0.40 -2.37 -12.89
N PRO A 34 1.22 -3.42 -12.67
CA PRO A 34 0.78 -4.81 -12.79
C PRO A 34 -0.23 -5.11 -11.68
N GLN A 35 -1.50 -4.84 -11.95
CA GLN A 35 -2.62 -5.06 -11.04
C GLN A 35 -3.76 -5.77 -11.76
N ASN A 36 -4.43 -6.67 -11.05
CA ASN A 36 -5.59 -7.38 -11.58
C ASN A 36 -6.83 -6.45 -11.53
N ARG A 37 -7.64 -6.42 -12.60
CA ARG A 37 -8.82 -5.53 -12.72
C ARG A 37 -10.05 -6.02 -11.96
N ARG A 38 -9.93 -7.11 -11.19
CA ARG A 38 -11.05 -7.70 -10.45
C ARG A 38 -11.08 -7.11 -9.04
N GLN A 39 -12.16 -6.37 -8.70
CA GLN A 39 -12.33 -5.75 -7.38
C GLN A 39 -12.86 -6.72 -6.33
N VAL A 40 -13.82 -7.58 -6.69
CA VAL A 40 -14.32 -8.70 -5.86
C VAL A 40 -14.82 -9.81 -6.80
N PRO A 41 -14.33 -11.06 -6.66
CA PRO A 41 -14.90 -12.18 -7.41
C PRO A 41 -16.34 -12.49 -7.02
N VAL A 42 -17.24 -12.62 -8.01
CA VAL A 42 -18.69 -12.78 -7.83
C VAL A 42 -19.07 -14.03 -7.01
N TRP A 43 -18.25 -15.07 -7.05
CA TRP A 43 -18.48 -16.32 -6.30
C TRP A 43 -18.36 -16.15 -4.78
N ILE A 44 -17.58 -15.18 -4.29
CA ILE A 44 -17.49 -14.88 -2.84
C ILE A 44 -18.80 -14.28 -2.31
N VAL A 45 -19.50 -13.50 -3.14
CA VAL A 45 -20.79 -12.89 -2.80
C VAL A 45 -21.94 -13.90 -2.92
N ARG A 46 -21.83 -14.87 -3.84
CA ARG A 46 -22.89 -15.84 -4.13
C ARG A 46 -22.91 -17.07 -3.21
N ASP A 47 -21.77 -17.65 -2.86
CA ASP A 47 -21.73 -18.93 -2.14
C ASP A 47 -21.78 -18.78 -0.61
N GLY A 48 -21.63 -17.56 -0.07
CA GLY A 48 -21.65 -17.30 1.38
C GLY A 48 -20.62 -18.10 2.20
N SER A 49 -19.68 -18.77 1.54
CA SER A 49 -18.77 -19.71 2.19
C SER A 49 -17.67 -18.96 2.94
N ARG A 50 -17.41 -19.38 4.19
CA ARG A 50 -16.31 -18.82 5.01
C ARG A 50 -14.95 -18.91 4.29
N GLY A 51 -14.77 -19.89 3.40
CA GLY A 51 -13.57 -20.04 2.58
C GLY A 51 -13.37 -18.92 1.55
N GLY A 52 -14.45 -18.44 0.90
CA GLY A 52 -14.37 -17.34 -0.05
C GLY A 52 -13.95 -16.03 0.61
N ALA A 53 -14.49 -15.73 1.79
CA ALA A 53 -14.12 -14.54 2.56
C ALA A 53 -12.64 -14.57 3.00
N LEU A 54 -12.13 -15.73 3.44
CA LEU A 54 -10.73 -15.90 3.80
C LEU A 54 -9.79 -15.74 2.60
N GLN A 55 -10.12 -16.34 1.46
CA GLN A 55 -9.34 -16.18 0.23
C GLN A 55 -9.32 -14.72 -0.22
N PHE A 56 -10.48 -14.05 -0.18
CA PHE A 56 -10.55 -12.62 -0.52
C PHE A 56 -9.69 -11.78 0.41
N GLY A 57 -9.74 -12.04 1.73
CA GLY A 57 -8.89 -11.38 2.71
C GLY A 57 -7.40 -11.55 2.40
N TYR A 58 -6.97 -12.76 2.01
CA TYR A 58 -5.60 -13.03 1.59
C TYR A 58 -5.22 -12.26 0.30
N GLU A 59 -6.08 -12.26 -0.71
CA GLU A 59 -5.85 -11.52 -1.97
C GLU A 59 -5.88 -9.99 -1.77
N LEU A 60 -6.69 -9.53 -0.82
CA LEU A 60 -6.80 -8.13 -0.40
C LEU A 60 -5.56 -7.67 0.38
N GLY A 61 -5.04 -8.54 1.25
CA GLY A 61 -3.89 -8.30 2.13
C GLY A 61 -2.53 -8.45 1.45
N THR A 62 -2.45 -9.20 0.35
CA THR A 62 -1.22 -9.29 -0.46
C THR A 62 -1.16 -8.23 -1.56
N GLY A 63 -2.30 -7.63 -1.95
CA GLY A 63 -2.38 -6.60 -2.98
C GLY A 63 -2.05 -7.06 -4.42
N LEU A 64 -1.64 -8.31 -4.60
CA LEU A 64 -1.23 -8.88 -5.90
C LEU A 64 -2.41 -9.21 -6.82
N ARG A 65 -3.60 -9.45 -6.25
CA ARG A 65 -4.77 -9.94 -7.00
C ARG A 65 -6.00 -9.04 -6.92
N THR A 66 -5.99 -8.03 -6.07
CA THR A 66 -7.06 -7.04 -5.95
C THR A 66 -6.60 -5.69 -6.47
N TYR A 67 -7.51 -4.93 -7.08
CA TYR A 67 -7.22 -3.58 -7.54
C TYR A 67 -6.80 -2.69 -6.36
N VAL A 68 -5.63 -2.04 -6.49
CA VAL A 68 -5.14 -1.09 -5.50
C VAL A 68 -5.34 0.32 -6.06
N PRO A 69 -6.25 1.14 -5.51
CA PRO A 69 -6.60 2.44 -6.08
C PRO A 69 -5.49 3.50 -5.94
N SER A 70 -4.41 3.18 -5.23
CA SER A 70 -3.26 4.03 -5.02
C SER A 70 -1.97 3.25 -5.31
N SER A 71 -0.97 3.95 -5.82
CA SER A 71 0.37 3.44 -6.09
C SER A 71 1.25 3.42 -4.83
N PHE A 72 0.87 4.08 -3.73
CA PHE A 72 1.68 4.14 -2.50
C PHE A 72 2.08 2.76 -1.92
N PRO A 73 1.24 1.71 -1.92
CA PRO A 73 1.65 0.39 -1.48
C PRO A 73 2.82 -0.21 -2.28
N HIS A 74 2.95 0.15 -3.56
CA HIS A 74 4.09 -0.28 -4.39
C HIS A 74 5.38 0.41 -3.95
N LEU A 75 5.31 1.67 -3.51
CA LEU A 75 6.47 2.37 -2.94
C LEU A 75 6.94 1.70 -1.65
N ALA A 76 5.99 1.33 -0.78
CA ALA A 76 6.30 0.60 0.44
C ALA A 76 6.94 -0.76 0.14
N LEU A 77 6.45 -1.49 -0.86
CA LEU A 77 7.06 -2.74 -1.31
C LEU A 77 8.51 -2.54 -1.80
N VAL A 78 8.76 -1.52 -2.62
CA VAL A 78 10.12 -1.18 -3.08
C VAL A 78 11.04 -0.85 -1.90
N ALA A 79 10.56 -0.07 -0.93
CA ALA A 79 11.32 0.25 0.28
C ALA A 79 11.68 -1.01 1.08
N VAL A 80 10.74 -1.93 1.27
CA VAL A 80 10.97 -3.20 1.97
C VAL A 80 12.00 -4.06 1.22
N LEU A 81 11.85 -4.22 -0.10
CA LEU A 81 12.75 -5.06 -0.89
C LEU A 81 14.20 -4.53 -0.92
N LEU A 82 14.38 -3.21 -0.91
CA LEU A 82 15.70 -2.60 -1.01
C LEU A 82 16.39 -2.42 0.34
N GLN A 83 15.65 -2.07 1.40
CA GLN A 83 16.25 -1.57 2.65
C GLN A 83 15.88 -2.38 3.90
N ALA A 84 14.78 -3.15 3.89
CA ALA A 84 14.29 -3.75 5.13
C ALA A 84 15.01 -5.06 5.50
N SER A 85 15.23 -5.25 6.80
CA SER A 85 15.51 -6.55 7.39
C SER A 85 14.25 -7.44 7.38
N TRP A 86 14.41 -8.72 7.69
CA TRP A 86 13.28 -9.65 7.72
C TRP A 86 12.21 -9.26 8.75
N ALA A 87 12.64 -8.84 9.94
CA ALA A 87 11.73 -8.36 10.98
C ALA A 87 10.95 -7.11 10.54
N GLN A 88 11.64 -6.16 9.90
CA GLN A 88 11.00 -4.96 9.36
C GLN A 88 10.02 -5.28 8.23
N GLY A 89 10.35 -6.24 7.36
CA GLY A 89 9.45 -6.73 6.32
C GLY A 89 8.17 -7.33 6.90
N LEU A 90 8.27 -8.12 7.97
CA LEU A 90 7.10 -8.68 8.67
C LEU A 90 6.23 -7.56 9.28
N VAL A 91 6.85 -6.58 9.95
CA VAL A 91 6.14 -5.43 10.51
C VAL A 91 5.44 -4.62 9.42
N ALA A 92 6.11 -4.36 8.30
CA ALA A 92 5.53 -3.67 7.15
C ALA A 92 4.34 -4.45 6.56
N GLY A 93 4.45 -5.78 6.43
CA GLY A 93 3.37 -6.64 5.98
C GLY A 93 2.16 -6.62 6.93
N MET A 94 2.39 -6.71 8.24
CA MET A 94 1.33 -6.58 9.25
C MET A 94 0.67 -5.21 9.23
N ALA A 95 1.44 -4.13 9.12
CA ALA A 95 0.92 -2.77 9.02
C ALA A 95 0.05 -2.58 7.77
N PHE A 96 0.51 -3.11 6.62
CA PHE A 96 -0.25 -3.08 5.37
C PHE A 96 -1.57 -3.85 5.49
N GLY A 97 -1.53 -5.10 5.97
CA GLY A 97 -2.72 -5.92 6.18
C GLY A 97 -3.72 -5.28 7.16
N SER A 98 -3.23 -4.78 8.29
CA SER A 98 -4.04 -4.08 9.29
C SER A 98 -4.67 -2.81 8.74
N GLY A 99 -3.96 -2.00 7.96
CA GLY A 99 -4.52 -0.81 7.33
C GLY A 99 -5.68 -1.14 6.37
N ARG A 100 -5.56 -2.25 5.62
CA ARG A 100 -6.64 -2.74 4.74
C ARG A 100 -7.84 -3.24 5.53
N ALA A 101 -7.60 -4.00 6.59
CA ALA A 101 -8.65 -4.49 7.49
C ALA A 101 -9.38 -3.35 8.20
N ALA A 102 -8.63 -2.35 8.68
CA ALA A 102 -9.18 -1.18 9.37
C ALA A 102 -10.16 -0.40 8.48
N MET A 103 -9.85 -0.21 7.19
CA MET A 103 -10.78 0.44 6.25
C MET A 103 -12.11 -0.32 6.14
N THR A 104 -12.06 -1.66 6.00
CA THR A 104 -13.26 -2.48 5.90
C THR A 104 -14.06 -2.55 7.20
N LEU A 105 -13.37 -2.64 8.34
CA LEU A 105 -14.00 -2.67 9.67
C LEU A 105 -14.62 -1.32 10.01
N ALA A 106 -13.95 -0.21 9.73
CA ALA A 106 -14.47 1.13 9.98
C ALA A 106 -15.76 1.37 9.18
N ARG A 107 -15.79 0.99 7.90
CA ARG A 107 -17.03 1.04 7.09
C ARG A 107 -18.13 0.15 7.65
N HIS A 108 -17.80 -1.05 8.14
CA HIS A 108 -18.77 -1.97 8.73
C HIS A 108 -19.37 -1.42 10.03
N TYR A 109 -18.54 -0.90 10.93
CA TYR A 109 -18.98 -0.37 12.23
C TYR A 109 -19.63 1.01 12.14
N HIS A 110 -19.46 1.76 11.05
CA HIS A 110 -20.17 3.03 10.85
C HIS A 110 -21.69 2.86 10.76
N GLY A 111 -22.19 1.69 10.33
CA GLY A 111 -23.61 1.39 10.22
C GLY A 111 -24.29 2.03 9.00
N ASP A 112 -24.03 3.31 8.71
CA ASP A 112 -24.44 4.00 7.48
C ASP A 112 -23.30 3.97 6.45
N THR A 113 -23.42 3.09 5.46
CA THR A 113 -22.38 2.91 4.45
C THR A 113 -22.32 4.06 3.44
N ASP A 114 -23.44 4.70 3.15
CA ASP A 114 -23.50 5.77 2.15
C ASP A 114 -22.90 7.05 2.71
N GLU A 115 -23.15 7.34 3.98
CA GLU A 115 -22.50 8.44 4.69
C GLU A 115 -20.99 8.24 4.78
N TRP A 116 -20.54 7.03 5.13
CA TRP A 116 -19.11 6.69 5.14
C TRP A 116 -18.46 6.93 3.78
N ASP A 117 -19.07 6.42 2.71
CA ASP A 117 -18.54 6.53 1.34
C ASP A 117 -18.51 8.01 0.88
N ARG A 118 -19.54 8.81 1.20
CA ARG A 118 -19.54 10.27 0.96
C ARG A 118 -18.44 10.98 1.75
N GLY A 119 -18.25 10.62 3.01
CA GLY A 119 -17.19 11.14 3.87
C GLY A 119 -15.80 10.85 3.29
N LEU A 120 -15.56 9.63 2.83
CA LEU A 120 -14.31 9.23 2.21
C LEU A 120 -14.03 10.01 0.91
N VAL A 121 -15.06 10.20 0.07
CA VAL A 121 -14.94 11.02 -1.15
C VAL A 121 -14.60 12.47 -0.82
N ARG A 122 -15.25 13.06 0.19
CA ARG A 122 -14.99 14.43 0.66
C ARG A 122 -13.54 14.60 1.14
N HIS A 123 -13.01 13.62 1.86
CA HIS A 123 -11.65 13.67 2.42
C HIS A 123 -10.58 13.06 1.51
N ARG A 124 -10.92 12.66 0.28
CA ARG A 124 -9.97 11.98 -0.62
C ARG A 124 -8.71 12.81 -0.90
N ARG A 125 -8.86 14.11 -1.15
CA ARG A 125 -7.73 15.02 -1.39
C ARG A 125 -6.82 15.15 -0.16
N PRO A 126 -7.30 15.54 1.03
CA PRO A 126 -6.44 15.67 2.20
C PRO A 126 -5.78 14.34 2.59
N VAL A 127 -6.50 13.21 2.51
CA VAL A 127 -5.92 11.87 2.75
C VAL A 127 -4.78 11.58 1.78
N ARG A 128 -4.95 11.88 0.48
CA ARG A 128 -3.89 11.68 -0.51
C ARG A 128 -2.66 12.56 -0.25
N VAL A 129 -2.86 13.81 0.14
CA VAL A 129 -1.76 14.73 0.50
C VAL A 129 -1.02 14.20 1.73
N LEU A 130 -1.75 13.81 2.78
CA LEU A 130 -1.16 13.24 3.99
C LEU A 130 -0.32 12.00 3.66
N LEU A 131 -0.87 11.07 2.86
CA LEU A 131 -0.14 9.88 2.41
C LEU A 131 1.10 10.22 1.59
N GLY A 132 1.01 11.22 0.69
CA GLY A 132 2.16 11.68 -0.10
C GLY A 132 3.27 12.28 0.76
N VAL A 133 2.91 13.11 1.74
CA VAL A 133 3.86 13.68 2.71
C VAL A 133 4.48 12.59 3.57
N SER A 134 3.68 11.69 4.14
CA SER A 134 4.19 10.56 4.93
C SER A 134 5.14 9.67 4.13
N ALA A 135 4.82 9.40 2.86
CA ALA A 135 5.68 8.63 1.96
C ALA A 135 7.01 9.35 1.68
N ALA A 136 6.98 10.66 1.41
CA ALA A 136 8.18 11.45 1.17
C ALA A 136 9.09 11.50 2.42
N VAL A 137 8.49 11.69 3.60
CA VAL A 137 9.22 11.66 4.88
C VAL A 137 9.85 10.28 5.11
N ALA A 138 9.10 9.20 4.90
CA ALA A 138 9.63 7.84 5.07
C ALA A 138 10.79 7.53 4.10
N VAL A 139 10.71 7.98 2.85
CA VAL A 139 11.82 7.83 1.89
C VAL A 139 13.03 8.64 2.33
N TYR A 140 12.82 9.89 2.76
CA TYR A 140 13.89 10.74 3.25
C TYR A 140 14.61 10.12 4.46
N THR A 141 13.86 9.60 5.44
CA THR A 141 14.45 8.95 6.63
C THR A 141 15.21 7.69 6.26
N LEU A 142 14.68 6.85 5.37
CA LEU A 142 15.35 5.63 4.90
C LEU A 142 16.65 5.91 4.13
N VAL A 143 16.71 7.02 3.40
CA VAL A 143 17.93 7.42 2.66
C VAL A 143 18.96 8.08 3.57
N ARG A 144 18.51 8.77 4.64
CA ARG A 144 19.38 9.49 5.58
C ARG A 144 19.88 8.65 6.75
N ALA A 145 19.19 7.57 7.11
CA ALA A 145 19.56 6.76 8.26
C ALA A 145 20.89 6.00 7.98
N PRO A 146 21.99 6.29 8.70
CA PRO A 146 23.16 5.43 8.65
C PRO A 146 22.78 4.07 9.25
N LEU A 147 23.03 2.98 8.51
CA LEU A 147 22.59 1.61 8.82
C LEU A 147 23.18 0.99 10.11
N GLY A 148 23.74 1.79 11.03
CA GLY A 148 24.28 1.33 12.32
C GLY A 148 23.26 1.26 13.46
N LEU A 149 21.99 1.66 13.24
CA LEU A 149 20.95 1.71 14.28
C LEU A 149 19.65 0.98 13.88
N ILE A 150 19.68 0.11 12.87
CA ILE A 150 18.53 -0.69 12.42
C ILE A 150 18.94 -2.14 12.21
#